data_AF-A0A1M3BDN5-F1
#
_entry.id   AF-A0A1M3BDN5-F1
#
_cell.length_a   1.000
_cell.length_b   1.000
_cell.length_c   1.000
_cell.angle_alpha   90.00
_cell.angle_beta   90.00
_cell.angle_gamma   90.00
#
_symmetry.space_group_name_H-M   'P 1'
#
loop_
_entity.id
_entity.type
_entity.pdbx_description
1 polymer ?
#
loop_
_entity_poly.entity_id
_entity_poly.type
_entity_poly.pdbx_seq_one_letter_code
_entity_poly.pdbx_strand_id
1 'polypeptide(L)'
;MIAMAIILPTAFGASAPAPSPVRKALAETEQVQGAPGRTMVLSQVTVPPGAKLAVHHHLGTQISRVVSGTLSYTVRQGKAELFEGEGEEARLVRTITANETAKIRAGQWLVEQPSDIHQAANRGSSPVVIYLATLLKDGAAPSTPVDLH
;
A
#
# COMPACT_ATOMS: atom_id res chain seq x y z
N MET A 1 44.45 -43.46 -23.64
CA MET A 1 43.29 -43.10 -22.79
C MET A 1 43.10 -41.61 -22.88
N ILE A 2 42.05 -41.13 -23.54
CA ILE A 2 41.73 -39.69 -23.63
C ILE A 2 40.69 -39.40 -22.54
N ALA A 3 41.08 -38.60 -21.55
CA ALA A 3 40.17 -38.13 -20.51
C ALA A 3 39.38 -36.94 -21.06
N MET A 4 38.07 -37.12 -21.24
CA MET A 4 37.15 -36.10 -21.71
C MET A 4 36.61 -35.34 -20.50
N ALA A 5 37.08 -34.12 -20.29
CA ALA A 5 36.59 -33.24 -19.21
C ALA A 5 35.26 -32.61 -19.62
N ILE A 6 34.18 -32.99 -18.94
CA ILE A 6 32.85 -32.38 -19.08
C ILE A 6 32.86 -31.08 -18.27
N ILE A 7 32.89 -29.94 -18.95
CA ILE A 7 32.66 -28.63 -18.36
C ILE A 7 31.15 -28.45 -18.29
N LEU A 8 30.55 -28.60 -17.11
CA LEU A 8 29.16 -28.21 -16.88
C LEU A 8 29.09 -26.67 -16.78
N PRO A 9 28.29 -25.98 -17.61
CA PRO A 9 28.09 -24.56 -17.46
C PRO A 9 27.23 -24.31 -16.22
N THR A 10 27.78 -23.62 -15.24
CA THR A 10 27.02 -23.05 -14.11
C THR A 10 26.13 -21.94 -14.66
N ALA A 11 24.85 -22.23 -14.86
CA ALA A 11 23.87 -21.20 -15.15
C ALA A 11 23.70 -20.33 -13.90
N PHE A 12 24.17 -19.07 -13.97
CA PHE A 12 23.80 -18.05 -13.00
C PHE A 12 22.28 -17.83 -13.12
N GLY A 13 21.52 -18.41 -12.20
CA GLY A 13 20.07 -18.23 -12.14
C GLY A 13 19.74 -16.77 -11.89
N ALA A 14 19.13 -16.10 -12.87
CA ALA A 14 18.51 -14.81 -12.65
C ALA A 14 17.42 -14.98 -11.60
N SER A 15 17.53 -14.29 -10.46
CA SER A 15 16.46 -14.27 -9.45
C SER A 15 15.19 -13.74 -10.11
N ALA A 16 14.07 -14.41 -9.88
CA ALA A 16 12.77 -13.88 -10.27
C ALA A 16 12.57 -12.49 -9.65
N PRO A 17 11.90 -11.56 -10.37
CA PRO A 17 11.63 -10.23 -9.85
C PRO A 17 10.80 -10.32 -8.57
N ALA A 18 11.05 -9.40 -7.64
CA ALA A 18 10.29 -9.34 -6.40
C ALA A 18 8.80 -9.11 -6.68
N PRO A 19 7.89 -9.76 -5.93
CA PRO A 19 6.46 -9.57 -6.09
C PRO A 19 6.10 -8.11 -5.81
N SER A 20 5.37 -7.47 -6.73
CA SER A 20 5.00 -6.06 -6.65
C SER A 20 3.49 -5.87 -6.50
N PRO A 21 3.04 -4.85 -5.76
CA PRO A 21 1.63 -4.50 -5.71
C PRO A 21 1.12 -4.02 -7.06
N VAL A 22 -0.11 -4.40 -7.40
CA VAL A 22 -0.81 -3.92 -8.60
C VAL A 22 -1.95 -3.01 -8.17
N ARG A 23 -1.97 -1.78 -8.71
CA ARG A 23 -3.08 -0.83 -8.56
C ARG A 23 -3.95 -0.88 -9.80
N LYS A 24 -5.26 -1.03 -9.60
CA LYS A 24 -6.30 -0.85 -10.62
C LYS A 24 -7.10 0.40 -10.28
N ALA A 25 -7.05 1.41 -11.13
CA ALA A 25 -7.98 2.54 -11.07
C ALA A 25 -9.39 2.04 -11.41
N LEU A 26 -10.39 2.47 -10.63
CA LEU A 26 -11.77 2.01 -10.77
C LEU A 26 -12.71 3.13 -11.20
N ALA A 27 -12.55 4.32 -10.61
CA ALA A 27 -13.30 5.51 -10.96
C ALA A 27 -12.53 6.75 -10.51
N GLU A 28 -12.74 7.87 -11.18
CA GLU A 28 -12.22 9.18 -10.77
C GLU A 28 -13.13 10.32 -11.25
N THR A 29 -13.05 11.46 -10.59
CA THR A 29 -13.68 12.71 -11.04
C THR A 29 -12.93 13.93 -10.52
N GLU A 30 -12.72 14.91 -11.38
CA GLU A 30 -12.18 16.25 -11.04
C GLU A 30 -13.32 17.24 -10.71
N GLN A 31 -14.57 16.89 -11.00
CA GLN A 31 -15.74 17.73 -10.75
C GLN A 31 -16.26 17.59 -9.32
N VAL A 32 -15.35 17.70 -8.33
CA VAL A 32 -15.67 17.48 -6.92
C VAL A 32 -16.36 18.71 -6.32
N GLN A 33 -17.65 18.57 -6.00
CA GLN A 33 -18.41 19.62 -5.30
C GLN A 33 -17.90 19.79 -3.87
N GLY A 34 -17.71 21.03 -3.43
CA GLY A 34 -17.22 21.34 -2.08
C GLY A 34 -15.69 21.20 -1.89
N ALA A 35 -14.96 20.74 -2.91
CA ALA A 35 -13.50 20.69 -2.88
C ALA A 35 -12.89 21.05 -4.25
N PRO A 36 -12.99 22.33 -4.69
CA PRO A 36 -12.37 22.76 -5.95
C PRO A 36 -10.85 22.51 -5.98
N GLY A 37 -10.32 22.18 -7.15
CA GLY A 37 -8.90 21.87 -7.31
C GLY A 37 -8.51 20.46 -6.81
N ARG A 38 -9.50 19.58 -6.65
CA ARG A 38 -9.32 18.21 -6.15
C ARG A 38 -9.92 17.17 -7.08
N THR A 39 -9.23 16.04 -7.14
CA THR A 39 -9.67 14.84 -7.84
C THR A 39 -10.02 13.77 -6.83
N MET A 40 -11.24 13.22 -6.91
CA MET A 40 -11.65 12.09 -6.08
C MET A 40 -11.39 10.80 -6.85
N VAL A 41 -10.63 9.87 -6.28
CA VAL A 41 -10.17 8.64 -6.95
C VAL A 41 -10.57 7.42 -6.14
N LEU A 42 -11.14 6.42 -6.81
CA LEU A 42 -11.38 5.08 -6.29
C LEU A 42 -10.42 4.09 -6.96
N SER A 43 -9.71 3.30 -6.15
CA SER A 43 -8.76 2.28 -6.63
C SER A 43 -8.90 0.98 -5.86
N GLN A 44 -8.51 -0.12 -6.48
CA GLN A 44 -8.18 -1.37 -5.79
C GLN A 44 -6.67 -1.61 -5.89
N VAL A 45 -6.04 -2.03 -4.80
CA VAL A 45 -4.66 -2.50 -4.77
C VAL A 45 -4.64 -3.97 -4.36
N THR A 46 -3.94 -4.79 -5.13
CA THR A 46 -3.63 -6.18 -4.77
C THR A 46 -2.15 -6.26 -4.43
N VAL A 47 -1.85 -6.67 -3.19
CA VAL A 47 -0.47 -6.84 -2.69
C VAL A 47 -0.18 -8.35 -2.63
N PRO A 48 0.60 -8.90 -3.57
CA PRO A 48 0.90 -10.34 -3.57
C PRO A 48 1.72 -10.75 -2.33
N PRO A 49 1.70 -12.04 -1.96
CA PRO A 49 2.53 -12.59 -0.88
C PRO A 49 4.00 -12.17 -1.01
N GLY A 50 4.60 -11.75 0.10
CA GLY A 50 6.01 -11.33 0.15
C GLY A 50 6.30 -9.94 -0.41
N ALA A 51 5.34 -9.26 -1.03
CA ALA A 51 5.55 -7.92 -1.57
C ALA A 51 5.79 -6.89 -0.46
N LYS A 52 6.73 -5.97 -0.74
CA LYS A 52 7.03 -4.80 0.10
C LYS A 52 6.79 -3.54 -0.73
N LEU A 53 6.05 -2.61 -0.17
CA LEU A 53 5.87 -1.28 -0.73
C LEU A 53 7.04 -0.41 -0.26
N ALA A 54 7.57 0.41 -1.17
CA ALA A 54 8.52 1.45 -0.81
C ALA A 54 7.92 2.41 0.22
N VAL A 55 8.77 3.13 0.94
CA VAL A 55 8.32 4.24 1.78
C VAL A 55 7.69 5.30 0.87
N HIS A 56 6.50 5.77 1.20
CA HIS A 56 5.77 6.73 0.39
C HIS A 56 4.80 7.56 1.24
N HIS A 57 4.20 8.56 0.60
CA HIS A 57 3.07 9.32 1.14
C HIS A 57 2.05 9.62 0.04
N HIS A 58 0.90 10.17 0.42
CA HIS A 58 -0.19 10.53 -0.49
C HIS A 58 -0.33 12.05 -0.60
N LEU A 59 -0.67 12.58 -1.77
CA LEU A 59 -0.88 14.03 -1.97
C LEU A 59 -2.34 14.47 -1.72
N GLY A 60 -3.04 13.70 -0.89
CA GLY A 60 -4.44 13.87 -0.53
C GLY A 60 -4.80 13.04 0.69
N THR A 61 -5.95 13.31 1.30
CA THR A 61 -6.50 12.43 2.34
C THR A 61 -6.99 11.14 1.69
N GLN A 62 -6.61 10.01 2.25
CA GLN A 62 -6.99 8.68 1.78
C GLN A 62 -7.71 7.91 2.89
N ILE A 63 -8.78 7.22 2.51
CA ILE A 63 -9.36 6.13 3.29
C ILE A 63 -8.98 4.83 2.59
N SER A 64 -8.34 3.92 3.32
CA SER A 64 -7.96 2.61 2.82
C SER A 64 -8.65 1.50 3.60
N ARG A 65 -9.29 0.55 2.93
CA ARG A 65 -9.96 -0.59 3.57
C ARG A 65 -9.37 -1.89 3.08
N VAL A 66 -8.89 -2.72 4.01
CA VAL A 66 -8.47 -4.08 3.69
C VAL A 66 -9.71 -4.94 3.58
N VAL A 67 -9.94 -5.56 2.43
CA VAL A 67 -11.11 -6.44 2.19
C VAL A 67 -10.74 -7.92 2.22
N SER A 68 -9.47 -8.26 2.01
CA SER A 68 -8.96 -9.63 2.14
C SER A 68 -7.49 -9.63 2.56
N GLY A 69 -7.08 -10.64 3.32
CA GLY A 69 -5.71 -10.80 3.82
C GLY A 69 -5.38 -9.97 5.06
N THR A 70 -4.09 -9.79 5.33
CA THR A 70 -3.58 -8.93 6.40
C THR A 70 -2.38 -8.12 5.92
N LEU A 71 -2.50 -6.80 5.95
CA LEU A 71 -1.43 -5.88 5.60
C LEU A 71 -0.58 -5.59 6.84
N SER A 72 0.73 -5.67 6.73
CA SER A 72 1.61 -5.08 7.73
C SER A 72 1.90 -3.63 7.34
N TYR A 73 1.51 -2.69 8.19
CA TYR A 73 1.57 -1.24 7.93
C TYR A 73 2.50 -0.58 8.95
N THR A 74 3.48 0.19 8.49
CA THR A 74 4.48 0.86 9.34
C THR A 74 4.48 2.35 9.05
N VAL A 75 4.22 3.19 10.06
CA VAL A 75 4.38 4.64 9.95
C VAL A 75 5.84 4.99 10.18
N ARG A 76 6.43 5.78 9.28
CA ARG A 76 7.79 6.31 9.40
C ARG A 76 7.78 7.74 9.92
N GLN A 77 6.80 8.54 9.54
CA GLN A 77 6.54 9.89 10.05
C GLN A 77 5.04 10.16 10.06
N GLY A 78 4.56 10.99 11.00
CA GLY A 78 3.14 11.32 11.12
C GLY A 78 2.37 10.28 11.94
N LYS A 79 1.10 10.09 11.61
CA LYS A 79 0.23 9.11 12.29
C LYS A 79 -0.90 8.64 11.39
N ALA A 80 -1.28 7.37 11.49
CA ALA A 80 -2.49 6.87 10.84
C ALA A 80 -3.49 6.36 11.88
N GLU A 81 -4.78 6.59 11.64
CA GLU A 81 -5.85 6.12 12.53
C GLU A 81 -6.46 4.85 11.95
N LEU A 82 -6.43 3.76 12.73
CA LEU A 82 -6.98 2.46 12.36
C LEU A 82 -8.34 2.27 12.99
N PHE A 83 -9.33 1.97 12.16
CA PHE A 83 -10.71 1.75 12.53
C PHE A 83 -11.18 0.33 12.19
N GLU A 84 -12.24 -0.09 12.87
CA GLU A 84 -13.02 -1.29 12.55
C GLU A 84 -14.52 -0.97 12.61
N GLY A 85 -15.34 -1.78 11.94
CA GLY A 85 -16.77 -1.50 11.79
C GLY A 85 -17.07 -0.65 10.54
N GLU A 86 -18.34 -0.23 10.44
CA GLU A 86 -18.88 0.45 9.27
C GLU A 86 -19.51 1.79 9.66
N GLY A 87 -19.35 2.81 8.80
CA GLY A 87 -20.05 4.08 8.94
C GLY A 87 -19.88 4.75 10.31
N GLU A 88 -20.98 5.25 10.85
CA GLU A 88 -21.02 5.97 12.14
C GLU A 88 -20.73 5.08 13.35
N GLU A 89 -20.90 3.77 13.22
CA GLU A 89 -20.61 2.77 14.26
C GLU A 89 -19.13 2.34 14.28
N ALA A 90 -18.31 2.93 13.42
CA ALA A 90 -16.90 2.59 13.37
C ALA A 90 -16.18 3.00 14.66
N ARG A 91 -15.37 2.07 15.16
CA ARG A 91 -14.57 2.27 16.38
C ARG A 91 -13.12 2.50 16.01
N LEU A 92 -12.51 3.53 16.60
CA LEU A 92 -11.05 3.67 16.58
C LEU A 92 -10.43 2.49 17.34
N VAL A 93 -9.66 1.66 16.63
CA VAL A 93 -8.92 0.53 17.20
C VAL A 93 -7.62 1.04 17.83
N ARG A 94 -6.89 1.88 17.09
CA ARG A 94 -5.67 2.54 17.56
C ARG A 94 -5.24 3.67 16.63
N THR A 95 -4.46 4.58 17.17
CA THR A 95 -3.55 5.43 16.37
C THR A 95 -2.21 4.70 16.21
N ILE A 96 -1.64 4.74 15.02
CA ILE A 96 -0.32 4.21 14.67
C ILE A 96 0.59 5.41 14.44
N THR A 97 1.64 5.53 15.22
CA THR A 97 2.56 6.67 15.20
C THR A 97 3.94 6.27 14.66
N ALA A 98 4.85 7.24 14.50
CA ALA A 98 6.17 7.00 13.92
C ALA A 98 6.91 5.81 14.55
N ASN A 99 7.49 4.97 13.68
CA ASN A 99 8.17 3.71 13.96
C ASN A 99 7.28 2.58 14.49
N GLU A 100 5.97 2.80 14.65
CA GLU A 100 5.05 1.72 14.98
C GLU A 100 4.63 0.93 13.75
N THR A 101 4.38 -0.37 13.95
CA THR A 101 3.81 -1.26 12.94
C THR A 101 2.51 -1.88 13.45
N ALA A 102 1.49 -1.91 12.61
CA ALA A 102 0.24 -2.61 12.87
C ALA A 102 -0.05 -3.67 11.81
N LYS A 103 -0.91 -4.63 12.17
CA LYS A 103 -1.50 -5.60 11.25
C LYS A 103 -2.94 -5.16 10.95
N ILE A 104 -3.18 -4.73 9.73
CA ILE A 104 -4.48 -4.29 9.25
C ILE A 104 -5.18 -5.49 8.63
N ARG A 105 -6.27 -5.95 9.25
CA ARG A 105 -6.99 -7.16 8.85
C ARG A 105 -8.17 -6.81 7.96
N ALA A 106 -8.69 -7.82 7.27
CA ALA A 106 -9.95 -7.70 6.53
C ALA A 106 -11.06 -7.07 7.40
N GLY A 107 -11.77 -6.09 6.83
CA GLY A 107 -12.80 -5.30 7.51
C GLY A 107 -12.28 -4.06 8.23
N GLN A 108 -10.97 -3.95 8.45
CA GLN A 108 -10.36 -2.75 9.04
C GLN A 108 -9.98 -1.74 7.97
N TRP A 109 -9.95 -0.47 8.37
CA TRP A 109 -9.62 0.63 7.49
C TRP A 109 -8.79 1.71 8.17
N LEU A 110 -8.00 2.43 7.40
CA LEU A 110 -7.15 3.53 7.86
C LEU A 110 -7.65 4.85 7.28
N VAL A 111 -7.44 5.94 8.02
CA VAL A 111 -7.36 7.30 7.48
C VAL A 111 -5.91 7.72 7.42
N GLU A 112 -5.47 8.15 6.24
CA GLU A 112 -4.11 8.60 5.95
C GLU A 112 -4.18 10.05 5.45
N GLN A 113 -3.31 10.90 5.99
CA GLN A 113 -3.18 12.31 5.65
C GLN A 113 -1.90 12.56 4.84
N PRO A 114 -1.79 13.70 4.12
CA PRO A 114 -0.60 13.97 3.31
C PRO A 114 0.73 14.02 4.07
N SER A 115 0.67 14.27 5.38
CA SER A 115 1.82 14.27 6.30
C SER A 115 2.31 12.87 6.69
N ASP A 116 1.55 11.83 6.39
CA ASP A 116 1.84 10.48 6.83
C ASP A 116 2.76 9.79 5.82
N ILE A 117 3.99 9.55 6.27
CA ILE A 117 4.99 8.82 5.49
C ILE A 117 5.02 7.40 6.05
N HIS A 118 4.79 6.42 5.20
CA HIS A 118 4.58 5.05 5.63
C HIS A 118 5.09 4.05 4.60
N GLN A 119 5.12 2.80 5.02
CA GLN A 119 5.36 1.66 4.14
C GLN A 119 4.43 0.53 4.54
N ALA A 120 4.18 -0.37 3.60
CA ALA A 120 3.39 -1.56 3.87
C ALA A 120 4.03 -2.82 3.28
N ALA A 121 3.65 -3.97 3.78
CA ALA A 121 4.10 -5.26 3.26
C ALA A 121 3.04 -6.33 3.46
N ASN A 122 2.94 -7.23 2.50
CA ASN A 122 2.25 -8.49 2.70
C ASN A 122 3.26 -9.53 3.21
N ARG A 123 3.20 -9.82 4.50
CA ARG A 123 4.05 -10.82 5.16
C ARG A 123 3.40 -12.21 5.25
N GLY A 124 2.22 -12.38 4.65
CA GLY A 124 1.48 -13.64 4.63
C GLY A 124 1.70 -14.44 3.34
N SER A 125 0.93 -15.52 3.20
CA SER A 125 0.96 -16.45 2.07
C SER A 125 -0.17 -16.23 1.05
N SER A 126 -1.15 -15.38 1.35
CA SER A 126 -2.26 -15.05 0.45
C SER A 126 -2.22 -13.57 0.06
N PRO A 127 -2.74 -13.17 -1.11
CA PRO A 127 -2.81 -11.76 -1.49
C PRO A 127 -3.61 -10.92 -0.49
N VAL A 128 -3.17 -9.68 -0.28
CA VAL A 128 -3.96 -8.66 0.40
C VAL A 128 -4.69 -7.85 -0.66
N VAL A 129 -5.98 -7.61 -0.46
CA VAL A 129 -6.78 -6.74 -1.35
C VAL A 129 -7.25 -5.54 -0.55
N ILE A 130 -7.03 -4.35 -1.10
CA ILE A 130 -7.30 -3.07 -0.46
C ILE A 130 -8.12 -2.22 -1.43
N TYR A 131 -9.19 -1.60 -0.94
CA TYR A 131 -9.87 -0.51 -1.64
C TYR A 131 -9.41 0.82 -1.08
N LEU A 132 -9.18 1.79 -1.96
CA LEU A 132 -8.69 3.12 -1.62
C LEU A 132 -9.65 4.16 -2.19
N ALA A 133 -10.10 5.08 -1.35
CA ALA A 133 -10.76 6.31 -1.75
C ALA A 133 -9.86 7.49 -1.36
N THR A 134 -9.42 8.29 -2.33
CA THR A 134 -8.46 9.36 -2.10
C THR A 134 -8.96 10.67 -2.70
N LEU A 135 -8.90 11.74 -1.93
CA LEU A 135 -9.15 13.11 -2.42
C LEU A 135 -7.80 13.80 -2.67
N LEU A 136 -7.31 13.70 -3.90
CA LEU A 136 -6.01 14.20 -4.35
C LEU A 136 -6.10 15.68 -4.76
N LYS A 137 -4.96 16.37 -4.78
CA LYS A 137 -4.83 17.58 -5.61
C LYS A 137 -4.95 17.21 -7.09
N ASP A 138 -5.50 18.09 -7.91
CA ASP A 138 -5.57 17.84 -9.35
C ASP A 138 -4.19 17.56 -9.96
N GLY A 139 -4.15 16.58 -10.87
CA GLY A 139 -2.91 16.11 -11.51
C GLY A 139 -1.91 15.39 -10.60
N ALA A 140 -2.20 15.22 -9.30
CA ALA A 140 -1.28 14.55 -8.39
C ALA A 140 -1.25 13.02 -8.61
N ALA A 141 -0.07 12.43 -8.47
CA ALA A 141 0.06 10.98 -8.43
C ALA A 141 -0.65 10.40 -7.18
N PRO A 142 -1.19 9.17 -7.25
CA PRO A 142 -1.85 8.52 -6.11
C PRO A 142 -0.94 8.30 -4.89
N SER A 143 0.38 8.23 -5.11
CA SER A 143 1.39 8.10 -4.06
C SER A 143 2.75 8.55 -4.58
N THR A 144 3.56 9.15 -3.71
CA THR A 144 4.92 9.60 -4.02
C THR A 144 5.91 8.85 -3.13
N PRO A 145 6.89 8.11 -3.70
CA PRO A 145 7.97 7.51 -2.92
C PRO A 145 8.78 8.56 -2.17
N VAL A 146 9.28 8.20 -1.00
CA VAL A 146 10.15 9.03 -0.17
C VAL A 146 11.43 8.28 0.13
N ASP A 147 12.57 8.94 -0.05
CA ASP A 147 13.84 8.46 0.48
C ASP A 147 14.06 9.03 1.88
N LEU A 148 14.21 8.16 2.86
CA LEU A 148 14.55 8.51 4.23
C LEU A 148 16.02 8.13 4.41
N HIS A 149 16.90 8.96 3.86
CA HIS A 149 18.35 8.85 4.00
C HIS A 149 18.78 8.83 5.47
#